data_AF-A0A7X9ED56-F1
#
_entry.id   AF-A0A7X9ED56-F1
#
_cell.length_a   1.000
_cell.length_b   1.000
_cell.length_c   1.000
_cell.angle_alpha   90.00
_cell.angle_beta   90.00
_cell.angle_gamma   90.00
#
_symmetry.space_group_name_H-M   'P 1'
#
loop_
_entity.id
_entity.type
_entity.pdbx_description
1 polymer ?
#
loop_
_entity_poly.entity_id
_entity_poly.type
_entity_poly.pdbx_seq_one_letter_code
_entity_poly.pdbx_strand_id
1 'polypeptide(L)'
;MYQLIPAYRSERLLDTWIKGIKGGKNVLWYNSTAEDIRKADPDTAILPVGSTEQHGSHLPVGTDFIIAGAVAKGVAEKMGAYLLPTIPISNCREHMGKKGSVWMNPDTFYNMIKDILLSLKEQGFKKIIYIQAHGGIFTGTPAIREVNARNP
;
A
#
# COMPACT_ATOMS: atom_id res chain seq x y z
N MET A 1 17.37 -14.90 -14.14
CA MET A 1 18.55 -14.81 -13.26
C MET A 1 18.14 -13.94 -12.08
N TYR A 2 18.08 -14.50 -10.87
CA TYR A 2 17.70 -13.76 -9.65
C TYR A 2 18.99 -13.38 -8.91
N GLN A 3 19.15 -12.11 -8.56
CA GLN A 3 20.30 -11.61 -7.82
C GLN A 3 19.79 -10.89 -6.57
N LEU A 4 20.30 -11.29 -5.40
CA LEU A 4 20.05 -10.60 -4.15
C LEU A 4 21.12 -9.53 -3.94
N ILE A 5 20.71 -8.27 -3.82
CA ILE A 5 21.59 -7.17 -3.41
C ILE A 5 21.13 -6.74 -2.02
N PRO A 6 21.85 -7.10 -0.94
CA PRO A 6 21.45 -6.71 0.40
C PRO A 6 21.64 -5.21 0.60
N ALA A 7 20.55 -4.50 0.93
CA ALA A 7 20.62 -3.12 1.41
C ALA A 7 20.97 -3.16 2.91
N TYR A 8 22.25 -3.07 3.26
CA TYR A 8 22.67 -2.99 4.67
C TYR A 8 22.38 -1.61 5.27
N ARG A 9 21.87 -1.62 6.50
CA ARG A 9 21.55 -0.44 7.33
C ARG A 9 22.82 0.35 7.66
N SER A 10 23.18 1.34 6.84
CA SER A 10 24.13 2.37 7.27
C SER A 10 23.35 3.58 7.78
N GLU A 11 23.36 3.77 9.10
CA GLU A 11 22.61 4.85 9.77
C GLU A 11 23.00 6.25 9.26
N ARG A 12 24.23 6.38 8.74
CA ARG A 12 24.80 7.64 8.27
C ARG A 12 24.25 8.11 6.90
N LEU A 13 23.72 7.22 6.06
CA LEU A 13 23.08 7.60 4.78
C LEU A 13 21.60 7.93 4.94
N LEU A 14 20.92 7.37 5.95
CA LEU A 14 19.48 7.55 6.13
C LEU A 14 19.11 8.92 6.70
N ASP A 15 19.94 9.50 7.58
CA ASP A 15 19.63 10.76 8.25
C ASP A 15 19.52 11.98 7.31
N THR A 16 20.25 11.98 6.20
CA THR A 16 20.16 13.06 5.19
C THR A 16 18.96 12.87 4.25
N TRP A 17 18.55 11.63 3.97
CA TRP A 17 17.40 11.31 3.13
C TRP A 17 16.06 11.41 3.88
N ILE A 18 15.99 10.89 5.10
CA ILE A 18 14.77 10.90 5.94
C ILE A 18 14.36 12.32 6.32
N LYS A 19 15.32 13.23 6.58
CA LYS A 19 15.03 14.63 6.90
C LYS A 19 14.40 15.40 5.73
N GLY A 20 14.69 15.00 4.47
CA GLY A 20 14.08 15.59 3.28
C GLY A 20 12.67 15.06 2.95
N ILE A 21 12.26 13.95 3.57
CA ILE A 21 10.98 13.25 3.30
C ILE A 21 9.89 13.61 4.32
N LYS A 22 10.22 14.36 5.38
CA LYS A 22 9.23 14.87 6.34
C LYS A 22 8.29 15.86 5.65
N GLY A 23 7.23 15.31 5.07
CA GLY A 23 6.09 16.04 4.52
C GLY A 23 5.45 16.93 5.58
N GLY A 24 4.65 17.90 5.11
CA GLY A 24 4.02 18.93 5.92
C GLY A 24 3.38 18.40 7.21
N LYS A 25 3.39 19.25 8.24
CA LYS A 25 3.27 18.95 9.68
C LYS A 25 2.11 18.08 10.18
N ASN A 26 1.22 17.54 9.34
CA ASN A 26 -0.02 16.89 9.76
C ASN A 26 -0.35 15.53 9.11
N VAL A 27 0.57 14.88 8.37
CA VAL A 27 0.26 13.60 7.71
C VAL A 27 0.97 12.42 8.40
N LEU A 28 0.18 11.52 8.98
CA LEU A 28 0.65 10.23 9.49
C LEU A 28 0.72 9.25 8.32
N TRP A 29 1.93 8.83 7.98
CA TRP A 29 2.15 7.96 6.83
C TRP A 29 3.42 7.13 7.01
N TYR A 30 3.74 6.32 6.01
CA TYR A 30 4.88 5.40 6.03
C TYR A 30 6.27 6.04 6.22
N ASN A 31 6.39 7.37 6.21
CA ASN A 31 7.63 8.08 6.55
C ASN A 31 7.67 8.61 8.01
N SER A 32 6.59 8.43 8.76
CA SER A 32 6.51 8.76 10.18
C SER A 32 7.28 7.75 11.03
N THR A 33 7.80 8.18 12.18
CA THR A 33 8.37 7.22 13.13
C THR A 33 7.26 6.46 13.86
N ALA A 34 7.58 5.28 14.40
CA ALA A 34 6.64 4.52 15.21
C ALA A 34 6.13 5.33 16.42
N GLU A 35 6.97 6.20 16.99
CA GLU A 35 6.60 7.07 18.10
C GLU A 35 5.62 8.19 17.66
N ASP A 36 5.79 8.74 16.46
CA ASP A 36 4.83 9.72 15.91
C ASP A 36 3.44 9.10 15.74
N ILE A 37 3.38 7.87 15.20
CA ILE A 37 2.13 7.13 15.00
C ILE A 37 1.49 6.80 16.35
N ARG A 38 2.28 6.29 17.31
CA ARG A 38 1.80 5.95 18.65
C ARG A 38 1.25 7.16 19.40
N LYS A 39 1.89 8.33 19.28
CA LYS A 39 1.43 9.57 19.93
C LYS A 39 0.15 10.11 19.32
N ALA A 40 -0.02 9.96 18.00
CA ALA A 40 -1.20 10.46 17.32
C ALA A 40 -2.40 9.50 17.40
N ASP A 41 -2.15 8.22 17.69
CA ASP A 41 -3.15 7.16 17.93
C ASP A 41 -4.33 7.17 16.94
N PRO A 42 -4.06 7.07 15.61
CA PRO A 42 -5.10 7.17 14.61
C PRO A 42 -6.05 5.96 14.63
N ASP A 43 -7.35 6.23 14.74
CA ASP A 43 -8.39 5.18 14.67
C ASP A 43 -8.52 4.52 13.29
N THR A 44 -8.07 5.21 12.23
CA THR A 44 -8.26 4.78 10.83
C THR A 44 -6.93 4.59 10.12
N ALA A 45 -6.78 3.46 9.43
CA ALA A 45 -5.71 3.19 8.47
C ALA A 45 -6.25 3.21 7.04
N ILE A 46 -5.40 3.61 6.09
CA ILE A 46 -5.70 3.60 4.65
C ILE A 46 -4.68 2.71 3.95
N LEU A 47 -5.19 1.70 3.23
CA LEU A 47 -4.42 0.79 2.40
C LEU A 47 -4.67 1.08 0.90
N PRO A 48 -3.78 1.82 0.25
CA PRO A 48 -3.81 2.00 -1.19
C PRO A 48 -3.22 0.79 -1.93
N VAL A 49 -3.88 0.38 -3.00
CA VAL A 49 -3.49 -0.73 -3.86
C VAL A 49 -3.68 -0.34 -5.33
N GLY A 50 -2.60 -0.46 -6.09
CA GLY A 50 -2.64 -0.35 -7.56
C GLY A 50 -2.11 -1.62 -8.22
N SER A 51 -1.58 -1.46 -9.42
CA SER A 51 -0.97 -2.51 -10.24
C SER A 51 0.25 -1.95 -10.95
N THR A 52 1.11 -2.86 -11.42
CA THR A 52 2.24 -2.56 -12.31
C THR A 52 1.96 -3.24 -13.63
N GLU A 53 1.44 -2.48 -14.60
CA GLU A 53 0.88 -3.01 -15.82
C GLU A 53 1.01 -2.08 -17.01
N GLN A 54 0.92 -2.62 -18.23
CA GLN A 54 0.97 -1.77 -19.41
C GLN A 54 -0.31 -0.92 -19.54
N HIS A 55 -0.12 0.35 -19.86
CA HIS A 55 -1.19 1.28 -20.23
C HIS A 55 -0.93 1.87 -21.62
N GLY A 56 -0.62 0.99 -22.58
CA GLY A 56 -0.22 1.39 -23.93
C GLY A 56 1.11 2.15 -23.95
N SER A 57 1.35 2.90 -25.03
CA SER A 57 2.64 3.57 -25.30
C SER A 57 2.82 4.93 -24.64
N HIS A 58 1.79 5.47 -24.00
CA HIS A 58 1.74 6.87 -23.57
C HIS A 58 1.65 7.05 -22.05
N LEU A 59 1.33 5.99 -21.30
CA LEU A 59 1.22 6.03 -19.85
C LEU A 59 2.28 5.15 -19.18
N PRO A 60 2.78 5.54 -17.99
CA PRO A 60 3.69 4.72 -17.21
C PRO A 60 3.06 3.38 -16.82
N VAL A 61 3.89 2.36 -16.66
CA VAL A 61 3.43 1.07 -16.13
C VAL A 61 2.93 1.12 -14.68
N GLY A 62 3.24 2.21 -13.99
CA GLY A 62 2.83 2.46 -12.62
C GLY A 62 1.55 3.28 -12.46
N THR A 63 0.80 3.52 -13.54
CA THR A 63 -0.35 4.43 -13.53
C THR A 63 -1.31 4.12 -12.38
N ASP A 64 -1.68 2.86 -12.21
CA ASP A 64 -2.63 2.44 -11.17
C ASP A 64 -2.10 2.71 -9.76
N PHE A 65 -0.84 2.34 -9.46
CA PHE A 65 -0.31 2.58 -8.11
C PHE A 65 -0.03 4.07 -7.84
N ILE A 66 0.30 4.86 -8.86
CA ILE A 66 0.44 6.32 -8.74
C ILE A 66 -0.91 6.95 -8.39
N ILE A 67 -1.99 6.55 -9.09
CA ILE A 67 -3.35 7.03 -8.83
C ILE A 67 -3.81 6.62 -7.42
N ALA A 68 -3.65 5.34 -7.05
CA ALA A 68 -4.02 4.85 -5.73
C ALA A 68 -3.34 5.65 -4.61
N GLY A 69 -2.03 5.89 -4.74
CA GLY A 69 -1.26 6.67 -3.77
C GLY A 69 -1.71 8.12 -3.68
N ALA A 70 -1.95 8.78 -4.82
CA ALA A 70 -2.40 10.17 -4.86
C ALA A 70 -3.80 10.35 -4.22
N VAL A 71 -4.75 9.47 -4.55
CA VAL A 71 -6.10 9.49 -3.96
C VAL A 71 -6.03 9.21 -2.46
N ALA A 72 -5.31 8.17 -2.06
CA ALA A 72 -5.18 7.80 -0.65
C ALA A 72 -4.51 8.88 0.20
N LYS A 73 -3.52 9.59 -0.34
CA LYS A 73 -2.91 10.75 0.32
C LYS A 73 -3.93 11.86 0.58
N GLY A 74 -4.73 12.23 -0.42
CA GLY A 74 -5.77 13.26 -0.25
C GLY A 74 -6.85 12.85 0.76
N VAL A 75 -7.18 11.55 0.85
CA VAL A 75 -8.10 11.03 1.87
C VAL A 75 -7.46 11.06 3.26
N ALA A 76 -6.21 10.61 3.39
CA ALA A 76 -5.48 10.58 4.65
C ALA A 76 -5.35 11.98 5.28
N GLU A 77 -4.98 12.97 4.47
CA GLU A 77 -4.85 14.38 4.88
C GLU A 77 -6.15 14.96 5.44
N LYS A 78 -7.31 14.59 4.86
CA LYS A 78 -8.62 15.07 5.32
C LYS A 78 -9.14 14.35 6.55
N MET A 79 -8.74 13.09 6.73
CA MET A 79 -9.24 12.23 7.81
C MET A 79 -8.32 12.19 9.03
N GLY A 80 -7.07 12.65 8.92
CA GLY A 80 -6.04 12.42 9.95
C GLY A 80 -5.72 10.93 10.10
N ALA A 81 -5.88 10.15 9.03
CA ALA A 81 -5.71 8.69 9.05
C ALA A 81 -4.25 8.28 8.80
N TYR A 82 -3.87 7.09 9.26
CA TYR A 82 -2.56 6.51 8.96
C TYR A 82 -2.53 5.95 7.54
N LEU A 83 -1.63 6.48 6.70
CA LEU A 83 -1.47 6.05 5.31
C LEU A 83 -0.35 5.01 5.16
N LEU A 84 -0.71 3.79 4.76
CA LEU A 84 0.26 2.74 4.41
C LEU A 84 0.95 3.04 3.06
N PRO A 85 2.13 2.44 2.80
CA PRO A 85 2.71 2.45 1.46
C PRO A 85 1.72 1.85 0.46
N THR A 86 1.67 2.42 -0.74
CA THR A 86 0.85 1.85 -1.82
C THR A 86 1.43 0.51 -2.25
N ILE A 87 0.58 -0.52 -2.29
CA ILE A 87 0.94 -1.82 -2.88
C ILE A 87 0.98 -1.67 -4.40
N PRO A 88 2.15 -1.84 -5.05
CA PRO A 88 2.28 -1.57 -6.48
C PRO A 88 2.03 -2.80 -7.36
N ILE A 89 1.93 -3.99 -6.77
CA ILE A 89 1.76 -5.26 -7.49
C ILE A 89 0.52 -5.98 -6.97
N SER A 90 -0.37 -6.34 -7.88
CA SER A 90 -1.65 -6.98 -7.57
C SER A 90 -1.93 -8.16 -8.50
N ASN A 91 -3.17 -8.67 -8.45
CA ASN A 91 -3.69 -9.45 -9.57
C ASN A 91 -3.77 -8.56 -10.80
N CYS A 92 -3.11 -9.02 -11.88
CA CYS A 92 -2.93 -8.32 -13.16
C CYS A 92 -2.58 -9.38 -14.25
N ARG A 93 -3.18 -10.57 -14.15
CA ARG A 93 -2.78 -11.71 -14.99
C ARG A 93 -3.19 -11.52 -16.46
N GLU A 94 -4.21 -10.71 -16.73
CA GLU A 94 -4.63 -10.24 -18.05
C GLU A 94 -3.54 -9.47 -18.82
N HIS A 95 -2.47 -9.06 -18.15
CA HIS A 95 -1.30 -8.42 -18.74
C HIS A 95 -0.05 -9.30 -18.68
N MET A 96 -0.21 -10.59 -18.37
CA MET A 96 0.90 -11.56 -18.36
C MET A 96 1.64 -11.61 -19.70
N GLY A 97 2.96 -11.78 -19.64
CA GLY A 97 3.82 -11.86 -20.82
C GLY A 97 4.20 -10.51 -21.43
N LYS A 98 3.62 -9.40 -20.97
CA LYS A 98 3.97 -8.05 -21.44
C LYS A 98 5.12 -7.48 -20.61
N LYS A 99 6.21 -7.07 -21.28
CA LYS A 99 7.40 -6.54 -20.61
C LYS A 99 7.04 -5.28 -19.81
N GLY A 100 7.42 -5.26 -18.53
CA GLY A 100 7.11 -4.18 -17.60
C GLY A 100 5.85 -4.42 -16.75
N SER A 101 5.00 -5.39 -17.10
CA SER A 101 3.89 -5.81 -16.24
C SER A 101 4.36 -6.88 -15.23
N VAL A 102 3.93 -6.75 -13.98
CA VAL A 102 4.25 -7.68 -12.89
C VAL A 102 2.96 -8.05 -12.18
N TRP A 103 2.68 -9.35 -12.07
CA TRP A 103 1.42 -9.85 -11.52
C TRP A 103 1.65 -10.86 -10.41
N MET A 104 0.69 -10.94 -9.50
CA MET A 104 0.67 -11.88 -8.38
C MET A 104 -0.44 -12.91 -8.56
N ASN A 105 -0.19 -14.15 -8.12
CA ASN A 105 -1.22 -15.19 -8.08
C ASN A 105 -2.42 -14.73 -7.21
N PRO A 106 -3.66 -15.07 -7.60
CA PRO A 106 -4.88 -14.75 -6.84
C PRO A 106 -4.79 -15.12 -5.36
N ASP A 107 -4.39 -16.35 -5.04
CA ASP A 107 -4.34 -16.85 -3.66
C ASP A 107 -3.29 -16.13 -2.82
N THR A 108 -2.14 -15.80 -3.43
CA THR A 108 -1.07 -15.05 -2.75
C THR A 108 -1.53 -13.64 -2.42
N PHE A 109 -2.13 -12.94 -3.38
CA PHE A 109 -2.63 -11.58 -3.16
C PHE A 109 -3.76 -11.56 -2.13
N TYR A 110 -4.69 -12.51 -2.23
CA TYR A 110 -5.80 -12.68 -1.29
C TYR A 110 -5.30 -12.84 0.16
N ASN A 111 -4.35 -13.75 0.38
CA ASN A 111 -3.78 -13.97 1.71
C ASN A 111 -2.95 -12.78 2.19
N MET A 112 -2.17 -12.14 1.30
CA MET A 112 -1.43 -10.91 1.65
C MET A 112 -2.37 -9.80 2.14
N ILE A 113 -3.49 -9.56 1.44
CA ILE A 113 -4.47 -8.56 1.89
C ILE A 113 -5.04 -8.92 3.25
N LYS A 114 -5.41 -10.20 3.48
CA LYS A 114 -5.90 -10.64 4.79
C LYS A 114 -4.90 -10.40 5.91
N ASP A 115 -3.64 -10.78 5.71
CA ASP A 115 -2.59 -10.64 6.71
C ASP A 115 -2.35 -9.16 7.07
N ILE A 116 -2.38 -8.27 6.07
CA ILE A 116 -2.26 -6.82 6.30
C ILE A 116 -3.45 -6.31 7.12
N LEU A 117 -4.69 -6.67 6.75
CA LEU A 117 -5.89 -6.22 7.46
C LEU A 117 -5.92 -6.71 8.91
N LEU A 118 -5.58 -7.97 9.14
CA LEU A 118 -5.51 -8.57 10.47
C LEU A 118 -4.38 -7.93 11.31
N SER A 119 -3.21 -7.69 10.71
CA SER A 119 -2.10 -7.01 11.39
C SER A 119 -2.45 -5.58 11.81
N LEU A 120 -3.18 -4.83 10.99
CA LEU A 120 -3.69 -3.51 11.36
C LEU A 120 -4.73 -3.61 12.48
N LYS A 121 -5.63 -4.60 12.42
CA LYS A 121 -6.59 -4.83 13.50
C LYS A 121 -5.89 -5.13 14.83
N GLU A 122 -4.85 -5.96 14.83
CA GLU A 122 -4.05 -6.29 16.03
C GLU A 122 -3.39 -5.06 16.66
N GLN A 123 -3.06 -4.05 15.85
CA GLN A 123 -2.52 -2.77 16.32
C GLN A 123 -3.58 -1.85 16.95
N GLY A 124 -4.87 -2.19 16.87
CA GLY A 124 -5.97 -1.41 17.44
C GLY A 124 -6.68 -0.45 16.47
N PHE A 125 -6.34 -0.47 15.17
CA PHE A 125 -7.07 0.31 14.17
C PHE A 125 -8.55 -0.13 14.10
N LYS A 126 -9.47 0.82 14.23
CA LYS A 126 -10.91 0.58 14.24
C LYS A 126 -11.52 0.53 12.84
N LYS A 127 -10.90 1.23 11.89
CA LYS A 127 -11.35 1.30 10.50
C LYS A 127 -10.17 1.15 9.55
N ILE A 128 -10.34 0.35 8.51
CA ILE A 128 -9.37 0.22 7.44
C ILE A 128 -10.05 0.55 6.12
N ILE A 129 -9.55 1.56 5.42
CA ILE A 129 -10.05 2.00 4.12
C ILE A 129 -9.16 1.39 3.05
N TYR A 130 -9.76 0.54 2.22
CA TYR A 130 -9.10 -0.06 1.07
C TYR A 130 -9.38 0.77 -0.19
N ILE A 131 -8.33 1.30 -0.83
CA ILE A 131 -8.44 2.10 -2.07
C ILE A 131 -7.76 1.34 -3.19
N GLN A 132 -8.53 0.90 -4.17
CA GLN A 132 -8.05 0.17 -5.34
C GLN A 132 -8.17 1.03 -6.60
N ALA A 133 -7.11 1.08 -7.41
CA ALA A 133 -7.08 1.84 -8.66
C ALA A 133 -6.77 0.99 -9.90
N HIS A 134 -6.89 -0.33 -9.81
CA HIS A 134 -6.77 -1.26 -10.93
C HIS A 134 -8.04 -2.11 -11.04
N GLY A 135 -8.64 -2.24 -12.23
CA GLY A 135 -9.90 -2.97 -12.40
C GLY A 135 -9.79 -4.49 -12.24
N GLY A 136 -8.62 -5.07 -12.55
CA GLY A 136 -8.40 -6.53 -12.53
C GLY A 136 -8.18 -7.14 -11.14
N ILE A 137 -8.13 -6.36 -10.06
CA ILE A 137 -8.05 -6.93 -8.69
C ILE A 137 -9.43 -7.45 -8.27
N PHE A 138 -9.70 -8.70 -8.60
CA PHE A 138 -10.98 -9.35 -8.27
C PHE A 138 -10.98 -10.01 -6.87
N THR A 139 -9.82 -10.26 -6.26
CA THR A 139 -9.72 -10.96 -4.97
C THR A 139 -9.72 -10.04 -3.75
N GLY A 140 -9.48 -8.73 -3.92
CA GLY A 140 -9.42 -7.76 -2.82
C GLY A 140 -10.75 -7.65 -2.06
N THR A 141 -11.86 -7.50 -2.78
CA THR A 141 -13.20 -7.43 -2.15
C THR A 141 -13.57 -8.74 -1.42
N PRO A 142 -13.40 -9.95 -2.00
CA PRO A 142 -13.57 -11.20 -1.27
C PRO A 142 -12.73 -11.31 0.01
N ALA A 143 -11.46 -10.88 -0.02
CA ALA A 143 -10.59 -10.91 1.16
C ALA A 143 -11.15 -10.04 2.30
N ILE A 144 -11.54 -8.81 1.98
CA ILE A 144 -12.15 -7.87 2.95
C ILE A 144 -13.45 -8.44 3.51
N ARG A 145 -14.31 -9.03 2.66
CA ARG A 145 -15.57 -9.65 3.10
C ARG A 145 -15.34 -10.79 4.07
N GLU A 146 -14.36 -11.66 3.80
CA GLU A 146 -14.01 -12.74 4.72
C GLU A 146 -13.50 -12.20 6.06
N VAL A 147 -12.58 -11.23 6.04
CA VAL A 147 -12.05 -10.62 7.27
C VAL A 147 -13.21 -10.06 8.09
N ASN A 148 -14.06 -9.22 7.50
CA ASN A 148 -15.22 -8.63 8.18
C ASN A 148 -16.17 -9.70 8.74
N ALA A 149 -16.45 -10.77 7.99
CA ALA A 149 -17.36 -11.83 8.43
C ALA A 149 -16.82 -12.62 9.64
N ARG A 150 -15.50 -12.76 9.77
CA ARG A 150 -14.85 -13.46 10.89
C ARG A 150 -14.49 -12.54 12.05
N ASN A 151 -14.71 -11.24 11.90
CA ASN A 151 -14.25 -10.19 12.81
C ASN A 151 -15.34 -9.11 13.01
N PRO A 152 -16.53 -9.49 13.51
CA PRO A 152 -17.62 -8.54 13.73
C PRO A 152 -17.30 -7.47 14.78
#